data_AF-A3LR16-F1
#
_entry.id   AF-A3LR16-F1
#
_cell.length_a   1.000
_cell.length_b   1.000
_cell.length_c   1.000
_cell.angle_alpha   90.00
_cell.angle_beta   90.00
_cell.angle_gamma   90.00
#
_symmetry.space_group_name_H-M   'P 1'
#
loop_
_entity.id
_entity.type
_entity.pdbx_description
1 polymer ?
#
loop_
_entity_poly.entity_id
_entity_poly.type
_entity_poly.pdbx_seq_one_letter_code
_entity_poly.pdbx_strand_id
1 'polypeptide(L)'
;MVSILNLPHEVMVKVFKYLTPSETSQMIKKLKSDKEHRGRLDDLVIRLLYQRLFNGKLMIINDKSNETIEYDTMLTIDSFEERFLVHNYENLLFQEIRPNYVEVKFTRQANDYMNFIGNLYKFFSLLSREENVQMLKYFETKILQLDFYTDGNLVLIENPTSLSTIIIKILISLSSNKDLLGKIKRFTIKSTDIGNLYVSQWSQLFRRFINLHTLDLSNDIIHSDYDDCRDVLGYSFKFPARLKILVLDNNVLRYVSVAMIASLPHSLEVLSLSHNKIVSVEPVRLSSKLPNLRYLNLDYNGRLSFLDPVIFRGIRRDFRLSLRGTSFEDADFSHLARATSEIGFTIIV
;
A
#
# COMPACT_ATOMS: atom_id res chain seq x y z
N MET A 1 -21.66 -44.91 -1.08
CA MET A 1 -20.91 -43.76 -0.52
C MET A 1 -21.01 -42.62 -1.52
N VAL A 2 -21.57 -41.47 -1.15
CA VAL A 2 -21.65 -40.31 -2.05
C VAL A 2 -20.23 -39.73 -2.16
N SER A 3 -19.61 -39.89 -3.33
CA SER A 3 -18.30 -39.32 -3.61
C SER A 3 -18.40 -37.80 -3.68
N ILE A 4 -17.36 -37.08 -3.24
CA ILE A 4 -17.22 -35.63 -3.42
C ILE A 4 -17.39 -35.22 -4.90
N LEU A 5 -17.06 -36.15 -5.81
CA LEU A 5 -17.17 -36.02 -7.26
C LEU A 5 -18.63 -35.90 -7.77
N ASN A 6 -19.61 -36.26 -6.95
CA ASN A 6 -21.04 -36.15 -7.29
C ASN A 6 -21.64 -34.81 -6.84
N LEU A 7 -20.86 -33.95 -6.17
CA LEU A 7 -21.33 -32.64 -5.75
C LEU A 7 -21.31 -31.65 -6.93
N PRO A 8 -22.25 -30.70 -7.01
CA PRO A 8 -22.16 -29.60 -7.96
C PRO A 8 -20.84 -28.83 -7.82
N HIS A 9 -20.28 -28.31 -8.92
CA HIS A 9 -18.99 -27.60 -8.91
C HIS A 9 -18.97 -26.42 -7.92
N GLU A 10 -20.08 -25.70 -7.82
CA GLU A 10 -20.23 -24.58 -6.89
C GLU A 10 -20.10 -25.01 -5.42
N VAL A 11 -20.61 -26.20 -5.09
CA VAL A 11 -20.50 -26.79 -3.75
C VAL A 11 -19.06 -27.22 -3.50
N MET A 12 -18.40 -27.86 -4.48
CA MET A 12 -16.98 -28.25 -4.37
C MET A 12 -16.08 -27.03 -4.16
N VAL A 13 -16.28 -25.94 -4.91
CA VAL A 13 -15.53 -24.69 -4.73
C VAL A 13 -15.77 -24.10 -3.34
N LYS A 14 -17.00 -24.13 -2.82
CA LYS A 14 -17.31 -23.70 -1.45
C LYS A 14 -16.62 -24.56 -0.40
N VAL A 15 -16.52 -25.88 -0.61
CA VAL A 15 -15.80 -26.78 0.28
C VAL A 15 -14.29 -26.49 0.23
N PHE A 16 -13.72 -26.33 -0.96
CA PHE A 16 -12.29 -26.05 -1.13
C PHE A 16 -11.87 -24.68 -0.59
N LYS A 17 -12.81 -23.73 -0.40
CA LYS A 17 -12.52 -22.46 0.29
C LYS A 17 -11.98 -22.65 1.70
N TYR A 18 -12.34 -23.74 2.37
CA TYR A 18 -11.86 -24.05 3.72
C TYR A 18 -10.47 -24.70 3.75
N LEU A 19 -9.92 -25.09 2.60
CA LEU A 19 -8.54 -25.57 2.52
C LEU A 19 -7.58 -24.37 2.57
N THR A 20 -6.50 -24.53 3.33
CA THR A 20 -5.37 -23.61 3.27
C THR A 20 -4.64 -23.73 1.93
N PRO A 21 -3.86 -22.71 1.52
CA PRO A 21 -3.04 -22.78 0.31
C PRO A 21 -2.05 -23.95 0.31
N SER A 22 -1.48 -24.25 1.49
CA SER A 22 -0.54 -25.36 1.67
C SER A 22 -1.23 -26.71 1.47
N GLU A 23 -2.36 -26.94 2.13
CA GLU A 23 -3.17 -28.16 1.98
C GLU A 23 -3.63 -28.34 0.53
N THR A 24 -4.09 -27.27 -0.10
CA THR A 24 -4.53 -27.28 -1.51
C THR A 24 -3.36 -27.69 -2.42
N SER A 25 -2.18 -27.10 -2.22
CA SER A 25 -0.97 -27.43 -2.99
C SER A 25 -0.53 -28.88 -2.79
N GLN A 26 -0.59 -29.39 -1.55
CA GLN A 26 -0.28 -30.79 -1.24
C GLN A 26 -1.28 -31.74 -1.91
N MET A 27 -2.57 -31.40 -1.91
CA MET A 27 -3.61 -32.19 -2.55
C MET A 27 -3.40 -32.27 -4.06
N ILE A 28 -3.10 -31.14 -4.72
CA ILE A 28 -2.76 -31.12 -6.15
C ILE A 28 -1.55 -32.02 -6.43
N LYS A 29 -0.49 -31.94 -5.61
CA LYS A 29 0.70 -32.79 -5.78
C LYS A 29 0.36 -34.28 -5.69
N LYS A 30 -0.41 -34.68 -4.67
CA LYS A 30 -0.87 -36.07 -4.49
C LYS A 30 -1.67 -36.56 -5.68
N LEU A 31 -2.66 -35.79 -6.13
CA LEU A 31 -3.51 -36.12 -7.27
C LEU A 31 -2.72 -36.21 -8.59
N LYS A 32 -1.68 -35.38 -8.78
CA LYS A 32 -0.81 -35.45 -9.96
C LYS A 32 0.12 -36.66 -9.96
N SER A 33 0.58 -37.09 -8.77
CA SER A 33 1.53 -38.21 -8.61
C SER A 33 0.88 -39.59 -8.71
N ASP A 34 -0.41 -39.70 -8.40
CA ASP A 34 -1.16 -40.95 -8.54
C ASP A 34 -1.43 -41.24 -10.02
N LYS A 35 -0.63 -42.14 -10.60
CA LYS A 35 -0.77 -42.55 -12.00
C LYS A 35 -1.88 -43.57 -12.21
N GLU A 36 -2.34 -44.25 -11.16
CA GLU A 36 -3.30 -45.36 -11.26
C GLU A 36 -4.74 -44.88 -11.40
N HIS A 37 -5.05 -43.64 -11.01
CA HIS A 37 -6.42 -43.10 -11.00
C HIS A 37 -6.74 -42.04 -12.05
N ARG A 38 -5.78 -41.65 -12.92
CA ARG A 38 -5.95 -40.57 -13.92
C ARG A 38 -7.18 -40.77 -14.81
N GLY A 39 -8.27 -40.12 -14.46
CA GLY A 39 -9.48 -39.98 -15.25
C GLY A 39 -9.90 -38.52 -15.42
N ARG A 40 -10.93 -38.26 -16.25
CA ARG A 40 -11.49 -36.91 -16.47
C ARG A 40 -11.92 -36.19 -15.18
N LEU A 41 -12.25 -36.95 -14.14
CA LEU A 41 -12.69 -36.43 -12.85
C LEU A 41 -11.53 -35.86 -12.01
N ASP A 42 -10.33 -36.43 -12.12
CA ASP A 42 -9.13 -35.89 -11.46
C ASP A 42 -8.73 -34.55 -12.08
N ASP A 43 -8.80 -34.43 -13.40
CA ASP A 43 -8.53 -33.18 -14.11
C ASP A 43 -9.50 -32.07 -13.68
N LEU A 44 -10.78 -32.39 -13.46
CA LEU A 44 -11.75 -31.44 -12.94
C LEU A 44 -11.41 -31.01 -11.50
N VAL A 45 -11.13 -31.95 -10.61
CA VAL A 45 -10.78 -31.63 -9.21
C VAL A 45 -9.50 -30.80 -9.14
N ILE A 46 -8.46 -31.19 -9.88
CA ILE A 46 -7.21 -30.43 -9.99
C ILE A 46 -7.49 -29.01 -10.49
N ARG A 47 -8.34 -28.84 -11.52
CA ARG A 47 -8.74 -27.52 -12.01
C ARG A 47 -9.42 -26.69 -10.93
N LEU A 48 -10.36 -27.27 -10.18
CA LEU A 48 -11.08 -26.57 -9.10
C LEU A 48 -10.14 -26.19 -7.94
N LEU A 49 -9.15 -27.02 -7.62
CA LEU A 49 -8.12 -26.70 -6.62
C LEU A 49 -7.21 -25.55 -7.09
N TYR A 50 -6.83 -25.52 -8.37
CA TYR A 50 -6.12 -24.36 -8.93
C TYR A 50 -6.98 -23.09 -8.95
N GLN A 51 -8.28 -23.20 -9.26
CA GLN A 51 -9.21 -22.07 -9.13
C GLN A 51 -9.27 -21.54 -7.71
N ARG A 52 -9.23 -22.42 -6.70
CA ARG A 52 -9.15 -22.02 -5.29
C ARG A 52 -7.87 -21.22 -5.00
N LEU A 53 -6.72 -21.60 -5.56
CA LEU A 53 -5.45 -20.88 -5.37
C LEU A 53 -5.39 -19.55 -6.14
N PHE A 54 -5.73 -19.55 -7.43
CA PHE A 54 -5.49 -18.42 -8.33
C PHE A 54 -6.60 -17.35 -8.31
N ASN A 55 -7.82 -17.68 -7.85
CA ASN A 55 -8.90 -16.68 -7.71
C ASN A 55 -8.71 -15.78 -6.47
N GLY A 56 -7.86 -16.19 -5.53
CA GLY A 56 -7.67 -15.52 -4.26
C GLY A 56 -6.80 -14.26 -4.30
N LYS A 57 -6.07 -14.04 -3.21
CA LYS A 57 -4.98 -13.06 -3.10
C LYS A 57 -3.71 -13.62 -3.73
N LEU A 58 -3.32 -13.04 -4.86
CA LEU A 58 -2.02 -13.27 -5.49
C LEU A 58 -1.00 -12.25 -4.96
N MET A 59 0.11 -12.73 -4.41
CA MET A 59 1.25 -11.91 -4.04
C MET A 59 2.40 -12.09 -5.03
N ILE A 60 2.95 -10.96 -5.49
CA ILE A 60 4.19 -10.89 -6.26
C ILE A 60 5.26 -10.27 -5.35
N ILE A 61 6.31 -11.02 -5.08
CA ILE A 61 7.38 -10.66 -4.13
C ILE A 61 8.75 -10.63 -4.80
N ASN A 62 9.70 -9.86 -4.27
CA ASN A 62 11.09 -9.90 -4.70
C ASN A 62 11.83 -11.08 -4.06
N ASP A 63 11.50 -11.39 -2.81
CA ASP A 63 12.08 -12.51 -2.06
C ASP A 63 11.12 -13.04 -1.00
N LYS A 64 11.37 -14.25 -0.49
CA LYS A 64 10.52 -14.85 0.54
C LYS A 64 10.47 -13.95 1.77
N SER A 65 9.30 -13.38 2.04
CA SER A 65 9.07 -12.58 3.24
C SER A 65 9.15 -13.47 4.48
N ASN A 66 9.83 -12.98 5.53
CA ASN A 66 9.79 -13.58 6.87
C ASN A 66 8.47 -13.26 7.60
N GLU A 67 7.63 -12.39 7.05
CA GLU A 67 6.33 -12.06 7.61
C GLU A 67 5.31 -13.15 7.24
N THR A 68 4.54 -13.59 8.22
CA THR A 68 3.36 -14.44 8.00
C THR A 68 2.27 -13.62 7.35
N ILE A 69 2.27 -13.55 6.02
CA ILE A 69 1.26 -12.84 5.25
C ILE A 69 0.26 -13.85 4.71
N GLU A 70 -1.03 -13.56 4.86
CA GLU A 70 -2.07 -14.35 4.21
C GLU A 70 -2.04 -14.10 2.69
N TYR A 71 -1.87 -15.18 1.93
CA TYR A 71 -1.92 -15.21 0.48
C TYR A 71 -2.54 -16.53 0.03
N ASP A 72 -3.16 -16.55 -1.14
CA ASP A 72 -3.62 -17.79 -1.76
C ASP A 72 -2.59 -18.33 -2.75
N THR A 73 -1.90 -17.42 -3.44
CA THR A 73 -0.78 -17.74 -4.33
C THR A 73 0.33 -16.71 -4.11
N MET A 74 1.58 -17.16 -4.01
CA MET A 74 2.74 -16.29 -3.88
C MET A 74 3.76 -16.68 -4.95
N LEU A 75 4.21 -15.71 -5.73
CA LEU A 75 5.19 -15.87 -6.79
C LEU A 75 6.30 -14.84 -6.62
N THR A 76 7.54 -15.24 -6.89
CA THR A 76 8.57 -14.25 -7.20
C THR A 76 8.23 -13.57 -8.53
N ILE A 77 8.87 -12.44 -8.85
CA ILE A 77 8.66 -11.81 -10.15
C ILE A 77 9.02 -12.73 -11.32
N ASP A 78 10.12 -13.47 -11.20
CA ASP A 78 10.55 -14.45 -12.21
C ASP A 78 9.53 -15.58 -12.37
N SER A 79 9.00 -16.11 -11.27
CA SER A 79 7.96 -17.14 -11.32
C SER A 79 6.64 -16.61 -11.86
N PHE A 80 6.34 -15.32 -11.70
CA PHE A 80 5.19 -14.68 -12.34
C PHE A 80 5.40 -14.59 -13.85
N GLU A 81 6.57 -14.15 -14.31
CA GLU A 81 6.92 -14.11 -15.74
C GLU A 81 6.86 -15.50 -16.39
N GLU A 82 7.37 -16.51 -15.70
CA GLU A 82 7.33 -17.91 -16.15
C GLU A 82 5.89 -18.39 -16.43
N ARG A 83 4.88 -17.85 -15.72
CA ARG A 83 3.46 -18.17 -15.98
C ARG A 83 3.00 -17.79 -17.38
N PHE A 84 3.69 -16.87 -18.05
CA PHE A 84 3.35 -16.41 -19.39
C PHE A 84 4.32 -16.97 -20.45
N LEU A 85 5.56 -17.25 -20.07
CA LEU A 85 6.59 -17.74 -20.99
C LEU A 85 6.52 -19.26 -21.23
N VAL A 86 6.23 -20.04 -20.17
CA VAL A 86 6.23 -21.50 -20.25
C VAL A 86 4.83 -22.04 -20.51
N HIS A 87 4.69 -22.80 -21.58
CA HIS A 87 3.41 -23.39 -21.99
C HIS A 87 3.18 -24.73 -21.30
N ASN A 88 2.47 -24.71 -20.18
CA ASN A 88 1.99 -25.91 -19.50
C ASN A 88 0.55 -25.71 -19.00
N TYR A 89 -0.12 -26.80 -18.63
CA TYR A 89 -1.52 -26.78 -18.20
C TYR A 89 -1.78 -25.80 -17.04
N GLU A 90 -0.89 -25.77 -16.05
CA GLU A 90 -1.03 -24.90 -14.88
C GLU A 90 -0.93 -23.42 -15.25
N ASN A 91 0.03 -23.07 -16.11
CA ASN A 91 0.27 -21.72 -16.57
C ASN A 91 -0.87 -21.20 -17.45
N LEU A 92 -1.38 -22.02 -18.37
CA LEU A 92 -2.57 -21.68 -19.16
C LEU A 92 -3.78 -21.42 -18.26
N LEU A 93 -3.98 -22.28 -17.24
CA LEU A 93 -5.05 -22.11 -16.27
C LEU A 93 -4.88 -20.83 -15.43
N PHE A 94 -3.65 -20.49 -15.03
CA PHE A 94 -3.33 -19.24 -14.34
C PHE A 94 -3.71 -18.01 -15.17
N GLN A 95 -3.38 -18.00 -16.46
CA GLN A 95 -3.70 -16.90 -17.37
C GLN A 95 -5.22 -16.74 -17.62
N GLU A 96 -5.96 -17.85 -17.57
CA GLU A 96 -7.43 -17.84 -17.68
C GLU A 96 -8.11 -17.26 -16.44
N ILE A 97 -7.62 -17.66 -15.25
CA ILE A 97 -8.23 -17.33 -13.96
C ILE A 97 -8.00 -15.87 -13.58
N ARG A 98 -9.06 -15.29 -13.03
CA ARG A 98 -9.11 -13.91 -12.56
C ARG A 98 -8.82 -13.85 -11.05
N PRO A 99 -7.68 -13.32 -10.60
CA PRO A 99 -7.47 -13.08 -9.18
C PRO A 99 -8.35 -11.92 -8.72
N ASN A 100 -8.94 -12.07 -7.53
CA ASN A 100 -9.72 -11.00 -6.90
C ASN A 100 -8.83 -9.82 -6.47
N TYR A 101 -7.57 -10.12 -6.16
CA TYR A 101 -6.66 -9.17 -5.56
C TYR A 101 -5.21 -9.55 -5.88
N VAL A 102 -4.45 -8.59 -6.41
CA VAL A 102 -3.00 -8.72 -6.62
C VAL A 102 -2.29 -7.70 -5.74
N GLU A 103 -1.28 -8.15 -5.02
CA GLU A 103 -0.39 -7.30 -4.23
C GLU A 103 1.04 -7.50 -4.68
N VAL A 104 1.67 -6.43 -5.13
CA VAL A 104 3.10 -6.38 -5.41
C VAL A 104 3.76 -5.88 -4.14
N LYS A 105 4.49 -6.75 -3.44
CA LYS A 105 5.12 -6.44 -2.16
C LYS A 105 6.62 -6.68 -2.25
N PHE A 106 7.38 -5.60 -2.43
CA PHE A 106 8.83 -5.66 -2.44
C PHE A 106 9.41 -5.09 -1.15
N THR A 107 10.33 -5.82 -0.55
CA THR A 107 11.01 -5.41 0.69
C THR A 107 12.46 -5.77 0.58
N ARG A 108 13.33 -4.76 0.64
CA ARG A 108 14.77 -4.96 0.59
C ARG A 108 15.25 -5.66 1.87
N GLN A 109 15.94 -6.78 1.69
CA GLN A 109 16.67 -7.45 2.75
C GLN A 109 18.05 -6.80 2.94
N ALA A 110 18.68 -7.04 4.09
CA ALA A 110 20.04 -6.56 4.34
C ALA A 110 21.01 -7.12 3.27
N ASN A 111 21.86 -6.26 2.70
CA ASN A 111 22.83 -6.59 1.65
C ASN A 111 22.22 -7.06 0.31
N ASP A 112 20.93 -6.81 0.04
CA ASP A 112 20.23 -7.25 -1.18
C ASP A 112 19.92 -6.10 -2.17
N TYR A 113 20.65 -4.99 -2.10
CA TYR A 113 20.31 -3.78 -2.86
C TYR A 113 20.19 -4.02 -4.37
N MET A 114 21.19 -4.69 -4.96
CA MET A 114 21.24 -4.88 -6.41
C MET A 114 20.10 -5.77 -6.92
N ASN A 115 19.76 -6.86 -6.22
CA ASN A 115 18.65 -7.70 -6.64
C ASN A 115 17.31 -7.01 -6.38
N PHE A 116 17.15 -6.30 -5.26
CA PHE A 116 15.95 -5.51 -4.99
C PHE A 116 15.68 -4.48 -6.10
N ILE A 117 16.71 -3.73 -6.51
CA ILE A 117 16.64 -2.81 -7.66
C ILE A 117 16.31 -3.57 -8.94
N GLY A 118 16.98 -4.71 -9.21
CA GLY A 118 16.69 -5.56 -10.35
C GLY A 118 15.23 -6.02 -10.42
N ASN A 119 14.66 -6.42 -9.27
CA ASN A 119 13.25 -6.82 -9.15
C ASN A 119 12.30 -5.65 -9.41
N LEU A 120 12.63 -4.43 -8.95
CA LEU A 120 11.87 -3.22 -9.30
C LEU A 120 11.92 -2.92 -10.80
N TYR A 121 13.08 -3.07 -11.44
CA TYR A 121 13.20 -2.91 -12.89
C TYR A 121 12.43 -3.97 -13.68
N LYS A 122 12.44 -5.23 -13.23
CA LYS A 122 11.57 -6.27 -13.79
C LYS A 122 10.09 -5.90 -13.60
N PHE A 123 9.70 -5.41 -12.44
CA PHE A 123 8.29 -5.02 -12.27
C PHE A 123 7.91 -3.85 -13.18
N PHE A 124 8.81 -2.88 -13.34
CA PHE A 124 8.64 -1.81 -14.30
C PHE A 124 8.51 -2.34 -15.75
N SER A 125 9.30 -3.35 -16.16
CA SER A 125 9.17 -3.95 -17.48
C SER A 125 7.84 -4.68 -17.66
N LEU A 126 7.27 -5.28 -16.62
CA LEU A 126 5.92 -5.87 -16.66
C LEU A 126 4.82 -4.84 -16.94
N LEU A 127 5.08 -3.57 -16.58
CA LEU A 127 4.18 -2.45 -16.87
C LEU A 127 4.41 -1.83 -18.26
N SER A 128 5.46 -2.26 -18.98
CA SER A 128 5.81 -1.73 -20.30
C SER A 128 5.04 -2.43 -21.42
N ARG A 129 4.40 -1.62 -22.28
CA ARG A 129 3.71 -2.11 -23.50
C ARG A 129 4.67 -2.68 -24.53
N GLU A 130 5.92 -2.21 -24.54
CA GLU A 130 6.91 -2.60 -25.56
C GLU A 130 7.51 -3.98 -25.26
N GLU A 131 7.70 -4.29 -23.97
CA GLU A 131 8.39 -5.49 -23.54
C GLU A 131 7.42 -6.66 -23.26
N ASN A 132 6.29 -6.38 -22.59
CA ASN A 132 5.50 -7.44 -21.94
C ASN A 132 3.98 -7.31 -22.15
N VAL A 133 3.54 -7.26 -23.41
CA VAL A 133 2.14 -7.04 -23.80
C VAL A 133 1.14 -7.98 -23.09
N GLN A 134 1.45 -9.27 -23.00
CA GLN A 134 0.53 -10.25 -22.41
C GLN A 134 0.35 -10.05 -20.89
N MET A 135 1.45 -9.79 -20.18
CA MET A 135 1.45 -9.56 -18.74
C MET A 135 0.80 -8.23 -18.39
N LEU A 136 1.11 -7.16 -19.13
CA LEU A 136 0.42 -5.90 -18.97
C LEU A 136 -1.09 -6.05 -19.22
N LYS A 137 -1.48 -6.75 -20.29
CA LYS A 137 -2.91 -7.04 -20.56
C LYS A 137 -3.56 -7.82 -19.43
N TYR A 138 -2.83 -8.69 -18.73
CA TYR A 138 -3.33 -9.36 -17.54
C TYR A 138 -3.64 -8.35 -16.42
N PHE A 139 -2.73 -7.41 -16.12
CA PHE A 139 -3.00 -6.33 -15.17
C PHE A 139 -4.13 -5.39 -15.62
N GLU A 140 -4.24 -5.09 -16.91
CA GLU A 140 -5.27 -4.18 -17.44
C GLU A 140 -6.65 -4.82 -17.48
N THR A 141 -6.77 -6.11 -17.83
CA THR A 141 -8.07 -6.73 -18.15
C THR A 141 -8.55 -7.78 -17.16
N LYS A 142 -7.64 -8.53 -16.53
CA LYS A 142 -8.01 -9.63 -15.64
C LYS A 142 -8.17 -9.13 -14.21
N ILE A 143 -7.13 -8.56 -13.62
CA ILE A 143 -7.14 -8.28 -12.17
C ILE A 143 -8.22 -7.26 -11.78
N LEU A 144 -8.81 -7.44 -10.61
CA LEU A 144 -9.84 -6.54 -10.05
C LEU A 144 -9.25 -5.40 -9.23
N GLN A 145 -8.25 -5.72 -8.41
CA GLN A 145 -7.56 -4.78 -7.53
C GLN A 145 -6.06 -5.05 -7.61
N LEU A 146 -5.28 -3.98 -7.58
CA LEU A 146 -3.81 -4.01 -7.59
C LEU A 146 -3.31 -3.10 -6.48
N ASP A 147 -2.64 -3.64 -5.46
CA ASP A 147 -1.97 -2.81 -4.47
C ASP A 147 -0.46 -2.93 -4.63
N PHE A 148 0.24 -1.82 -4.36
CA PHE A 148 1.68 -1.71 -4.50
C PHE A 148 2.30 -1.35 -3.16
N TYR A 149 3.27 -2.14 -2.74
CA TYR A 149 4.06 -1.95 -1.54
C TYR A 149 5.53 -2.09 -1.90
N THR A 150 6.32 -1.07 -1.56
CA THR A 150 7.77 -1.14 -1.60
C THR A 150 8.37 -0.56 -0.32
N ASP A 151 9.26 -1.30 0.31
CA ASP A 151 10.11 -0.80 1.40
C ASP A 151 11.57 -0.99 1.00
N GLY A 152 12.24 0.13 0.72
CA GLY A 152 13.65 0.15 0.34
C GLY A 152 14.58 -0.17 1.51
N ASN A 153 14.08 -0.12 2.76
CA ASN A 153 14.84 -0.36 3.99
C ASN A 153 16.27 0.21 3.92
N LEU A 154 16.42 1.44 3.40
CA LEU A 154 17.74 2.04 3.18
C LEU A 154 18.47 2.15 4.52
N VAL A 155 19.59 1.44 4.63
CA VAL A 155 20.55 1.53 5.74
C VAL A 155 21.73 2.30 5.18
N LEU A 156 22.22 3.29 5.93
CA LEU A 156 23.22 4.27 5.52
C LEU A 156 24.31 3.67 4.60
N ILE A 157 24.55 4.34 3.46
CA ILE A 157 25.63 4.13 2.47
C ILE A 157 25.28 3.20 1.29
N GLU A 158 24.34 3.60 0.43
CA GLU A 158 24.17 3.03 -0.93
C GLU A 158 23.59 4.13 -1.85
N ASN A 159 23.85 4.07 -3.16
CA ASN A 159 23.46 5.10 -4.15
C ASN A 159 21.92 5.22 -4.27
N PRO A 160 21.26 6.18 -3.58
CA PRO A 160 19.81 6.21 -3.47
C PRO A 160 19.15 6.63 -4.79
N THR A 161 19.89 7.31 -5.67
CA THR A 161 19.38 7.86 -6.92
C THR A 161 18.78 6.78 -7.82
N SER A 162 19.43 5.62 -7.94
CA SER A 162 18.89 4.51 -8.75
C SER A 162 17.57 3.98 -8.20
N LEU A 163 17.46 3.85 -6.87
CA LEU A 163 16.23 3.43 -6.21
C LEU A 163 15.12 4.46 -6.43
N SER A 164 15.34 5.71 -6.03
CA SER A 164 14.34 6.76 -6.15
C SER A 164 13.90 6.94 -7.62
N THR A 165 14.82 6.82 -8.57
CA THR A 165 14.51 6.88 -10.02
C THR A 165 13.59 5.75 -10.46
N ILE A 166 13.86 4.49 -10.08
CA ILE A 166 12.99 3.37 -10.48
C ILE A 166 11.61 3.45 -9.82
N ILE A 167 11.53 3.93 -8.57
CA ILE A 167 10.24 4.17 -7.91
C ILE A 167 9.42 5.23 -8.66
N ILE A 168 10.04 6.35 -9.04
CA ILE A 168 9.37 7.39 -9.84
C ILE A 168 8.92 6.84 -11.20
N LYS A 169 9.75 6.03 -11.87
CA LYS A 169 9.38 5.37 -13.12
C LYS A 169 8.14 4.46 -12.96
N ILE A 170 8.09 3.64 -11.89
CA ILE A 170 6.94 2.80 -11.58
C ILE A 170 5.70 3.67 -11.32
N LEU A 171 5.82 4.73 -10.52
CA LEU A 171 4.72 5.66 -10.22
C LEU A 171 4.19 6.33 -11.50
N ILE A 172 5.07 6.75 -12.40
CA ILE A 172 4.69 7.33 -13.71
C ILE A 172 3.97 6.27 -14.56
N SER A 173 4.49 5.05 -14.66
CA SER A 173 3.85 3.97 -15.44
C SER A 173 2.46 3.62 -14.92
N LEU A 174 2.32 3.42 -13.60
CA LEU A 174 1.04 3.11 -12.97
C LEU A 174 0.04 4.26 -13.10
N SER A 175 0.48 5.50 -12.86
CA SER A 175 -0.40 6.67 -12.99
C SER A 175 -0.75 6.99 -14.44
N SER A 176 0.06 6.57 -15.41
CA SER A 176 -0.21 6.79 -16.84
C SER A 176 -1.18 5.77 -17.44
N ASN A 177 -1.29 4.58 -16.83
CA ASN A 177 -2.17 3.53 -17.29
C ASN A 177 -3.63 3.72 -16.81
N LYS A 178 -4.52 4.09 -17.75
CA LYS A 178 -5.94 4.37 -17.47
C LYS A 178 -6.70 3.17 -16.88
N ASP A 179 -6.34 1.95 -17.27
CA ASP A 179 -7.02 0.73 -16.81
C ASP A 179 -6.65 0.39 -15.36
N LEU A 180 -5.52 0.89 -14.85
CA LEU A 180 -5.04 0.64 -13.49
C LEU A 180 -5.48 1.71 -12.47
N LEU A 181 -5.82 2.92 -12.92
CA LEU A 181 -6.15 4.06 -12.04
C LEU A 181 -7.26 3.78 -11.02
N GLY A 182 -8.26 2.99 -11.42
CA GLY A 182 -9.38 2.59 -10.56
C GLY A 182 -9.11 1.32 -9.74
N LYS A 183 -8.03 0.60 -10.00
CA LYS A 183 -7.72 -0.69 -9.37
C LYS A 183 -6.84 -0.56 -8.14
N ILE A 184 -6.10 0.54 -8.00
CA ILE A 184 -5.17 0.75 -6.89
C ILE A 184 -5.87 1.38 -5.70
N LYS A 185 -5.87 0.67 -4.56
CA LYS A 185 -6.46 1.14 -3.30
C LYS A 185 -5.41 1.45 -2.24
N ARG A 186 -4.28 0.73 -2.24
CA ARG A 186 -3.15 0.97 -1.36
C ARG A 186 -1.88 1.17 -2.16
N PHE A 187 -1.16 2.23 -1.83
CA PHE A 187 0.12 2.56 -2.42
C PHE A 187 1.07 2.92 -1.28
N THR A 188 2.07 2.07 -1.07
CA THR A 188 3.10 2.25 -0.06
C THR A 188 4.45 2.36 -0.74
N ILE A 189 5.13 3.47 -0.49
CA ILE A 189 6.54 3.66 -0.78
C ILE A 189 7.18 4.05 0.55
N LYS A 190 8.22 3.34 0.96
CA LYS A 190 8.84 3.58 2.24
C LYS A 190 10.35 3.40 2.18
N SER A 191 11.10 4.21 2.91
CA SER A 191 12.55 4.08 3.03
C SER A 191 13.27 4.11 1.67
N THR A 192 12.84 4.98 0.75
CA THR A 192 13.37 5.03 -0.63
C THR A 192 14.00 6.36 -1.02
N ASP A 193 14.06 7.32 -0.10
CA ASP A 193 14.57 8.67 -0.29
C ASP A 193 13.92 9.42 -1.47
N ILE A 194 12.74 8.98 -1.92
CA ILE A 194 12.08 9.56 -3.09
C ILE A 194 11.74 11.03 -2.85
N GLY A 195 11.61 11.48 -1.60
CA GLY A 195 11.41 12.88 -1.26
C GLY A 195 12.48 13.81 -1.81
N ASN A 196 13.64 13.32 -2.26
CA ASN A 196 14.62 14.15 -2.97
C ASN A 196 14.28 14.43 -4.44
N LEU A 197 13.22 13.84 -5.00
CA LEU A 197 12.89 13.90 -6.43
C LEU A 197 11.53 14.53 -6.71
N TYR A 198 11.53 15.82 -7.08
CA TYR A 198 10.41 16.53 -7.70
C TYR A 198 9.06 16.39 -6.98
N VAL A 199 9.04 16.49 -5.65
CA VAL A 199 7.83 16.29 -4.82
C VAL A 199 6.65 17.16 -5.26
N SER A 200 6.91 18.38 -5.75
CA SER A 200 5.89 19.28 -6.28
C SER A 200 5.11 18.69 -7.46
N GLN A 201 5.71 17.79 -8.25
CA GLN A 201 5.09 17.15 -9.41
C GLN A 201 4.26 15.93 -9.05
N TRP A 202 4.49 15.30 -7.90
CA TRP A 202 3.79 14.08 -7.47
C TRP A 202 2.29 14.25 -7.36
N SER A 203 1.85 15.48 -7.04
CA SER A 203 0.46 15.93 -7.13
C SER A 203 -0.22 15.48 -8.41
N GLN A 204 0.46 15.64 -9.56
CA GLN A 204 -0.06 15.30 -10.89
C GLN A 204 -0.16 13.78 -11.11
N LEU A 205 0.67 12.99 -10.40
CA LEU A 205 0.71 11.54 -10.49
C LEU A 205 -0.33 10.91 -9.57
N PHE A 206 -0.26 11.20 -8.26
CA PHE A 206 -1.12 10.55 -7.26
C PHE A 206 -2.59 10.87 -7.46
N ARG A 207 -2.94 12.10 -7.85
CA ARG A 207 -4.35 12.49 -8.05
C ARG A 207 -5.09 11.67 -9.11
N ARG A 208 -4.36 10.96 -9.97
CA ARG A 208 -4.93 10.10 -11.01
C ARG A 208 -5.50 8.80 -10.43
N PHE A 209 -5.04 8.35 -9.27
CA PHE A 209 -5.56 7.15 -8.61
C PHE A 209 -6.90 7.43 -7.93
N ILE A 210 -7.97 7.28 -8.69
CA ILE A 210 -9.34 7.68 -8.28
C ILE A 210 -9.91 6.86 -7.12
N ASN A 211 -9.35 5.67 -6.84
CA ASN A 211 -9.77 4.78 -5.77
C ASN A 211 -8.70 4.57 -4.69
N LEU A 212 -7.67 5.42 -4.63
CA LEU A 212 -6.65 5.30 -3.60
C LEU A 212 -7.23 5.65 -2.23
N HIS A 213 -7.18 4.71 -1.29
CA HIS A 213 -7.66 4.86 0.07
C HIS A 213 -6.51 5.00 1.07
N THR A 214 -5.39 4.34 0.83
CA THR A 214 -4.20 4.40 1.69
C THR A 214 -2.99 4.82 0.88
N LEU A 215 -2.35 5.89 1.33
CA LEU A 215 -1.07 6.36 0.82
C LEU A 215 -0.10 6.41 1.98
N ASP A 216 0.96 5.62 1.88
CA ASP A 216 2.05 5.60 2.84
C ASP A 216 3.33 6.01 2.12
N LEU A 217 3.91 7.11 2.58
CA LEU A 217 5.16 7.71 2.08
C LEU A 217 6.11 7.92 3.26
N SER A 218 6.15 6.94 4.17
CA SER A 218 6.97 7.02 5.38
C SER A 218 8.45 6.85 5.10
N ASN A 219 9.29 7.53 5.89
CA ASN A 219 10.75 7.40 5.77
C ASN A 219 11.31 7.72 4.37
N ASP A 220 10.73 8.69 3.67
CA ASP A 220 11.14 9.05 2.30
C ASP A 220 11.85 10.41 2.23
N ILE A 221 12.26 10.97 3.38
CA ILE A 221 12.97 12.25 3.48
C ILE A 221 12.16 13.40 2.85
N ILE A 222 10.84 13.41 3.05
CA ILE A 222 9.98 14.50 2.56
C ILE A 222 10.17 15.75 3.43
N HIS A 223 10.55 16.87 2.82
CA HIS A 223 10.71 18.16 3.46
C HIS A 223 9.44 19.03 3.36
N SER A 224 9.31 20.07 4.18
CA SER A 224 8.23 21.05 4.00
C SER A 224 8.46 21.96 2.79
N ASP A 225 9.72 22.29 2.52
CA ASP A 225 10.14 23.29 1.54
C ASP A 225 10.92 22.64 0.40
N TYR A 226 10.58 22.98 -0.85
CA TYR A 226 11.24 22.48 -2.08
C TYR A 226 11.30 23.56 -3.14
N ASP A 227 12.40 23.67 -3.89
CA ASP A 227 12.50 24.47 -5.13
C ASP A 227 11.75 25.83 -5.06
N ASP A 228 12.10 26.64 -4.05
CA ASP A 228 11.47 27.94 -3.71
C ASP A 228 10.00 27.92 -3.27
N CYS A 229 9.33 26.76 -3.33
CA CYS A 229 8.01 26.53 -2.75
C CYS A 229 8.14 26.23 -1.25
N ARG A 230 7.82 27.23 -0.44
CA ARG A 230 7.48 26.98 0.96
C ARG A 230 6.18 26.19 1.02
N ASP A 231 6.17 25.15 1.83
CA ASP A 231 4.99 24.31 2.05
C ASP A 231 4.48 23.62 0.78
N VAL A 232 5.32 22.75 0.22
CA VAL A 232 4.99 22.00 -0.99
C VAL A 232 3.68 21.23 -0.87
N LEU A 233 3.43 20.66 0.32
CA LEU A 233 2.26 19.83 0.61
C LEU A 233 0.97 20.66 0.74
N GLY A 234 1.07 21.94 1.10
CA GLY A 234 -0.07 22.85 1.16
C GLY A 234 -0.42 23.53 -0.15
N TYR A 235 0.58 24.08 -0.87
CA TYR A 235 0.29 24.92 -2.03
C TYR A 235 0.29 24.16 -3.37
N SER A 236 1.17 23.18 -3.50
CA SER A 236 1.42 22.52 -4.79
C SER A 236 0.86 21.09 -4.85
N PHE A 237 0.63 20.47 -3.70
CA PHE A 237 0.22 19.08 -3.62
C PHE A 237 -1.30 18.92 -3.47
N LYS A 238 -1.91 18.14 -4.36
CA LYS A 238 -3.32 17.73 -4.25
C LYS A 238 -3.38 16.23 -4.09
N PHE A 239 -3.83 15.80 -2.93
CA PHE A 239 -3.97 14.39 -2.60
C PHE A 239 -5.14 13.74 -3.37
N PRO A 240 -5.15 12.41 -3.50
CA PRO A 240 -6.25 11.68 -4.13
C PRO A 240 -7.58 11.91 -3.39
N ALA A 241 -8.67 12.14 -4.14
CA ALA A 241 -9.93 12.60 -3.56
C ALA A 241 -10.61 11.59 -2.60
N ARG A 242 -10.31 10.30 -2.73
CA ARG A 242 -10.87 9.21 -1.90
C ARG A 242 -9.92 8.74 -0.79
N LEU A 243 -8.81 9.45 -0.56
CA LEU A 243 -7.81 9.06 0.41
C LEU A 243 -8.40 9.10 1.83
N LYS A 244 -8.26 7.98 2.54
CA LYS A 244 -8.73 7.81 3.92
C LYS A 244 -7.59 7.79 4.92
N ILE A 245 -6.45 7.22 4.53
CA ILE A 245 -5.29 7.04 5.38
C ILE A 245 -4.10 7.66 4.67
N LEU A 246 -3.47 8.65 5.31
CA LEU A 246 -2.23 9.24 4.89
C LEU A 246 -1.17 9.02 5.98
N VAL A 247 -0.09 8.35 5.61
CA VAL A 247 1.07 8.12 6.48
C VAL A 247 2.26 8.87 5.90
N LEU A 248 2.76 9.85 6.65
CA LEU A 248 3.93 10.67 6.35
C LEU A 248 4.96 10.58 7.49
N ASP A 249 4.97 9.45 8.19
CA ASP A 249 5.85 9.21 9.33
C ASP A 249 7.33 9.22 8.93
N ASN A 250 8.23 9.55 9.86
CA ASN A 250 9.69 9.50 9.65
C ASN A 250 10.18 10.36 8.48
N ASN A 251 9.55 11.49 8.23
CA ASN A 251 9.99 12.46 7.22
C ASN A 251 10.67 13.67 7.89
N VAL A 252 10.86 14.75 7.15
CA VAL A 252 11.57 15.96 7.60
C VAL A 252 10.65 17.19 7.57
N LEU A 253 9.35 16.98 7.75
CA LEU A 253 8.36 18.04 7.80
C LEU A 253 8.58 18.92 9.03
N ARG A 254 8.53 20.24 8.87
CA ARG A 254 8.82 21.23 9.91
C ARG A 254 7.58 21.91 10.48
N TYR A 255 6.49 21.93 9.74
CA TYR A 255 5.26 22.58 10.15
C TYR A 255 4.06 21.95 9.43
N VAL A 256 2.88 22.11 10.02
CA VAL A 256 1.60 21.77 9.41
C VAL A 256 0.81 23.05 9.24
N SER A 257 0.74 23.56 8.01
CA SER A 257 0.07 24.82 7.71
C SER A 257 -1.45 24.65 7.50
N VAL A 258 -2.18 25.76 7.51
CA VAL A 258 -3.58 25.79 7.07
C VAL A 258 -3.73 25.34 5.62
N ALA A 259 -2.76 25.66 4.76
CA ALA A 259 -2.77 25.25 3.36
C ALA A 259 -2.62 23.73 3.20
N MET A 260 -1.73 23.10 3.97
CA MET A 260 -1.58 21.63 4.02
C MET A 260 -2.87 20.97 4.49
N ILE A 261 -3.49 21.46 5.56
CA ILE A 261 -4.77 20.92 6.03
C ILE A 261 -5.88 21.10 4.98
N ALA A 262 -5.87 22.21 4.24
CA ALA A 262 -6.85 22.48 3.19
C ALA A 262 -6.61 21.67 1.90
N SER A 263 -5.39 21.17 1.66
CA SER A 263 -5.06 20.35 0.49
C SER A 263 -5.43 18.87 0.66
N LEU A 264 -5.60 18.43 1.90
CA LEU A 264 -6.06 17.09 2.26
C LEU A 264 -7.55 16.90 1.93
N PRO A 265 -7.97 15.69 1.50
CA PRO A 265 -9.34 15.45 1.09
C PRO A 265 -10.27 15.29 2.30
N HIS A 266 -11.53 15.69 2.16
CA HIS A 266 -12.54 15.55 3.22
C HIS A 266 -12.81 14.08 3.62
N SER A 267 -12.42 13.13 2.78
CA SER A 267 -12.53 11.69 3.04
C SER A 267 -11.48 11.16 4.01
N LEU A 268 -10.48 11.98 4.39
CA LEU A 268 -9.40 11.56 5.27
C LEU A 268 -9.92 11.22 6.67
N GLU A 269 -9.59 10.02 7.13
CA GLU A 269 -9.96 9.45 8.43
C GLU A 269 -8.73 9.37 9.37
N VAL A 270 -7.54 9.14 8.81
CA VAL A 270 -6.28 8.98 9.54
C VAL A 270 -5.18 9.82 8.89
N LEU A 271 -4.52 10.65 9.71
CA LEU A 271 -3.32 11.39 9.36
C LEU A 271 -2.20 11.05 10.35
N SER A 272 -1.13 10.43 9.84
CA SER A 272 0.07 10.14 10.64
C SER A 272 1.25 10.98 10.19
N LEU A 273 1.80 11.74 11.13
CA LEU A 273 2.92 12.67 10.96
C LEU A 273 3.99 12.44 12.04
N SER A 274 4.07 11.21 12.55
CA SER A 274 5.00 10.87 13.63
C SER A 274 6.45 10.91 13.17
N HIS A 275 7.38 11.09 14.11
CA HIS A 275 8.83 11.12 13.84
C HIS A 275 9.22 12.12 12.73
N ASN A 276 8.58 13.29 12.71
CA ASN A 276 8.98 14.40 11.85
C ASN A 276 9.80 15.42 12.64
N LYS A 277 10.01 16.61 12.07
CA LYS A 277 10.66 17.75 12.74
C LYS A 277 9.67 18.89 12.96
N ILE A 278 8.40 18.55 13.19
CA ILE A 278 7.32 19.55 13.30
C ILE A 278 7.57 20.39 14.54
N VAL A 279 7.59 21.70 14.34
CA VAL A 279 7.75 22.72 15.40
C VAL A 279 6.42 23.41 15.69
N SER A 280 5.57 23.56 14.67
CA SER A 280 4.28 24.24 14.79
C SER A 280 3.20 23.60 13.92
N VAL A 281 1.96 23.70 14.40
CA VAL A 281 0.74 23.39 13.64
C VAL A 281 -0.10 24.66 13.65
N GLU A 282 -0.42 25.19 12.47
CA GLU A 282 -1.18 26.43 12.37
C GLU A 282 -2.63 26.23 12.84
N PRO A 283 -3.19 27.21 13.57
CA PRO A 283 -4.53 27.09 14.14
C PRO A 283 -5.61 27.07 13.05
N VAL A 284 -6.24 25.91 12.86
CA VAL A 284 -7.40 25.73 11.96
C VAL A 284 -8.36 24.68 12.52
N ARG A 285 -9.67 24.94 12.44
CA ARG A 285 -10.70 24.00 12.91
C ARG A 285 -10.72 22.74 12.04
N LEU A 286 -10.13 21.64 12.52
CA LEU A 286 -10.06 20.37 11.78
C LEU A 286 -11.45 19.85 11.42
N SER A 287 -12.44 20.02 12.28
CA SER A 287 -13.85 19.67 12.03
C SER A 287 -14.42 20.27 10.75
N SER A 288 -13.96 21.47 10.36
CA SER A 288 -14.42 22.19 9.16
C SER A 288 -13.71 21.77 7.88
N LYS A 289 -12.44 21.32 7.98
CA LYS A 289 -11.60 21.00 6.82
C LYS A 289 -11.52 19.50 6.57
N LEU A 290 -11.49 18.71 7.64
CA LEU A 290 -11.36 17.26 7.65
C LEU A 290 -12.47 16.65 8.53
N PRO A 291 -13.74 16.72 8.07
CA PRO A 291 -14.90 16.34 8.89
C PRO A 291 -14.94 14.86 9.27
N ASN A 292 -14.19 14.01 8.55
CA ASN A 292 -14.10 12.57 8.80
C ASN A 292 -12.85 12.16 9.57
N LEU A 293 -11.97 13.10 9.93
CA LEU A 293 -10.73 12.77 10.62
C LEU A 293 -11.02 12.22 12.02
N ARG A 294 -10.46 11.05 12.31
CA ARG A 294 -10.62 10.32 13.57
C ARG A 294 -9.30 10.11 14.29
N TYR A 295 -8.18 10.15 13.58
CA TYR A 295 -6.87 9.96 14.18
C TYR A 295 -5.85 10.95 13.61
N LEU A 296 -5.21 11.70 14.51
CA LEU A 296 -4.04 12.53 14.22
C LEU A 296 -2.88 12.06 15.09
N ASN A 297 -1.81 11.59 14.44
CA ASN A 297 -0.59 11.19 15.12
C ASN A 297 0.50 12.24 14.92
N LEU A 298 0.93 12.87 16.02
CA LEU A 298 2.04 13.83 16.07
C LEU A 298 3.17 13.33 16.98
N ASP A 299 3.19 12.04 17.29
CA ASP A 299 4.22 11.43 18.13
C ASP A 299 5.63 11.73 17.63
N TYR A 300 6.58 11.83 18.55
CA TYR A 300 8.00 12.02 18.32
C TYR A 300 8.35 13.24 17.47
N ASN A 301 7.51 14.28 17.53
CA ASN A 301 7.86 15.63 17.08
C ASN A 301 8.42 16.43 18.26
N GLY A 302 9.66 16.12 18.66
CA GLY A 302 10.28 16.65 19.88
C GLY A 302 10.51 18.17 19.93
N ARG A 303 10.12 18.93 18.92
CA ARG A 303 10.15 20.40 18.92
C ARG A 303 8.77 21.04 18.97
N LEU A 304 7.71 20.24 18.84
CA LEU A 304 6.35 20.71 18.99
C LEU A 304 6.07 20.85 20.49
N SER A 305 5.88 22.09 20.94
CA SER A 305 5.61 22.41 22.34
C SER A 305 4.21 22.96 22.58
N PHE A 306 3.50 23.37 21.53
CA PHE A 306 2.19 24.01 21.66
C PHE A 306 1.23 23.57 20.54
N LEU A 307 -0.04 23.41 20.89
CA LEU A 307 -1.16 23.24 19.97
C LEU A 307 -2.32 24.13 20.41
N ASP A 308 -2.80 24.97 19.50
CA ASP A 308 -3.94 25.83 19.78
C ASP A 308 -5.23 24.98 19.94
N PRO A 309 -5.96 25.08 21.07
CA PRO A 309 -7.22 24.35 21.28
C PRO A 309 -8.28 24.61 20.21
N VAL A 310 -8.22 25.73 19.48
CA VAL A 310 -9.13 26.03 18.36
C VAL A 310 -9.10 24.96 17.28
N ILE A 311 -7.98 24.24 17.15
CA ILE A 311 -7.78 23.16 16.18
C ILE A 311 -8.86 22.08 16.35
N PHE A 312 -9.21 21.80 17.60
CA PHE A 312 -10.13 20.72 17.98
C PHE A 312 -11.58 21.19 18.15
N ARG A 313 -11.87 22.49 17.96
CA ARG A 313 -13.23 23.01 18.14
C ARG A 313 -14.21 22.32 17.18
N GLY A 314 -15.23 21.66 17.74
CA GLY A 314 -16.24 20.92 17.00
C GLY A 314 -15.75 19.58 16.44
N ILE A 315 -14.58 19.10 16.85
CA ILE A 315 -14.12 17.75 16.49
C ILE A 315 -15.04 16.71 17.14
N ARG A 316 -15.08 15.52 16.53
CA ARG A 316 -15.93 14.43 17.00
C ARG A 316 -15.37 13.79 18.28
N ARG A 317 -16.25 13.21 19.10
CA ARG A 317 -15.86 12.51 20.34
C ARG A 317 -15.00 11.27 20.11
N ASP A 318 -15.16 10.59 18.97
CA ASP A 318 -14.35 9.44 18.61
C ASP A 318 -12.94 9.80 18.09
N PHE A 319 -12.59 11.08 18.07
CA PHE A 319 -11.28 11.55 17.66
C PHE A 319 -10.19 11.15 18.66
N ARG A 320 -9.02 10.81 18.12
CA ARG A 320 -7.82 10.41 18.87
C ARG A 320 -6.64 11.26 18.42
N LEU A 321 -5.94 11.83 19.38
CA LEU A 321 -4.72 12.61 19.19
C LEU A 321 -3.56 11.91 19.90
N SER A 322 -2.45 11.68 19.19
CA SER A 322 -1.22 11.13 19.79
C SER A 322 -0.13 12.19 19.85
N LEU A 323 0.47 12.39 21.02
CA LEU A 323 1.48 13.43 21.33
C LEU A 323 2.71 12.88 22.08
N ARG A 324 2.98 11.58 22.02
CA ARG A 324 4.13 10.96 22.68
C ARG A 324 5.43 11.59 22.25
N GLY A 325 6.39 11.81 23.14
CA GLY A 325 7.71 12.32 22.75
C GLY A 325 7.69 13.70 22.08
N THR A 326 6.72 14.54 22.43
CA THR A 326 6.68 15.98 22.10
C THR A 326 7.26 16.80 23.27
N SER A 327 7.43 18.11 23.08
CA SER A 327 8.01 19.02 24.09
C SER A 327 6.95 19.89 24.77
N PHE A 328 5.77 19.34 24.99
CA PHE A 328 4.68 20.03 25.71
C PHE A 328 5.03 20.16 27.19
N GLU A 329 4.83 21.36 27.74
CA GLU A 329 4.90 21.58 29.17
C GLU A 329 3.58 21.18 29.86
N ASP A 330 3.59 21.00 31.18
CA ASP A 330 2.40 20.62 31.96
C ASP A 330 1.24 21.61 31.79
N ALA A 331 1.56 22.90 31.60
CA ALA A 331 0.58 23.94 31.34
C ALA A 331 -0.15 23.71 30.00
N ASP A 332 0.59 23.37 28.94
CA ASP A 332 0.02 23.11 27.62
C ASP A 332 -0.86 21.86 27.62
N PHE A 333 -0.43 20.79 28.32
CA PHE A 333 -1.26 19.63 28.55
C PHE A 333 -2.53 19.96 29.33
N SER A 334 -2.44 20.83 30.33
CA SER A 334 -3.61 21.28 31.09
C SER A 334 -4.60 22.05 30.21
N HIS A 335 -4.11 22.90 29.31
CA HIS A 335 -4.93 23.60 28.33
C HIS A 335 -5.62 22.63 27.35
N LEU A 336 -4.88 21.64 26.83
CA LEU A 336 -5.44 20.61 25.96
C LEU A 336 -6.43 19.70 26.70
N ALA A 337 -6.15 19.32 27.94
CA ALA A 337 -7.01 18.47 28.76
C ALA A 337 -8.33 19.16 29.10
N ARG A 338 -8.33 20.48 29.28
CA ARG A 338 -9.59 21.24 29.40
C ARG A 338 -10.40 21.13 28.11
N ALA A 339 -9.77 21.31 26.95
CA ALA A 339 -10.44 21.15 25.67
C ALA A 339 -10.95 19.71 25.45
N THR A 340 -10.23 18.67 25.91
CA THR A 340 -10.72 17.29 25.83
C THR A 340 -11.90 17.03 26.75
N SER A 341 -11.93 17.62 27.94
CA SER A 341 -13.06 17.47 28.87
C SER A 341 -14.34 18.13 28.34
N GLU A 342 -14.21 19.25 27.63
CA GLU A 342 -15.34 19.96 27.01
C GLU A 342 -15.83 19.27 25.74
N ILE A 343 -14.91 18.69 24.95
CA ILE A 343 -15.21 18.19 23.59
C ILE A 343 -15.40 16.65 23.57
N GLY A 344 -14.73 15.93 24.48
CA GLY A 344 -14.86 14.48 24.69
C GLY A 344 -14.00 13.59 23.79
N PHE A 345 -12.84 14.07 23.30
CA PHE A 345 -11.91 13.27 22.49
C PHE A 345 -10.73 12.72 23.31
N THR A 346 -10.03 11.71 22.77
CA THR A 346 -8.95 11.00 23.50
C THR A 346 -7.57 11.54 23.14
N ILE A 347 -6.75 11.84 24.14
CA ILE A 347 -5.31 12.10 23.97
C ILE A 347 -4.51 10.88 24.42
N ILE A 348 -3.55 10.46 23.60
CA ILE A 348 -2.59 9.40 23.87
C ILE A 348 -1.23 10.09 24.08
N VAL A 349 -0.69 9.96 25.29
CA VAL A 349 0.63 10.45 25.70
C VAL A 349 1.56 9.33 26.10
#